data_AF-V2XZV0-F1
#
_entry.id   AF-V2XZV0-F1
#
_cell.length_a   1.000
_cell.length_b   1.000
_cell.length_c   1.000
_cell.angle_alpha   90.00
_cell.angle_beta   90.00
_cell.angle_gamma   90.00
#
_symmetry.space_group_name_H-M   'P 1'
#
loop_
_entity.id
_entity.type
_entity.pdbx_description
1 polymer ?
#
loop_
_entity_poly.entity_id
_entity_poly.type
_entity_poly.pdbx_seq_one_letter_code
_entity_poly.pdbx_strand_id
1 'polypeptide(L)'
;MRHYLTTKYDALCTPRASHAADLLSRLLFFVLLASYTLDPPRKPSIYIASSEYIHVREILLILFGASIPWVPLGLPFALTTLAFAFKLPSVPFAGDFSFNVLLVSLFLLIFQFHIPVPPSPIYLFPLESTLPFILLLCHRTLHMFTRVFAFFFPALLISFYLLSLSLADNFLQLQNSGPATPMESRGSFLFFSVVILILIGVSFFALAPVSLPSPVARHGQLWDVYSGPLGTAARVNFVRVLICYAEPYPYPPPFNLVYFTFIWVPQSVLRLLNVTSSIAVFEAFRRTLWRILVGPVFVVVTICTLWLP
;
A
#
# COMPACT_ATOMS: atom_id res chain seq x y z
N MET A 1 34.09 11.40 24.13
CA MET A 1 34.12 10.89 22.74
C MET A 1 32.95 9.96 22.40
N ARG A 2 32.64 8.91 23.19
CA ARG A 2 31.55 7.95 22.92
C ARG A 2 30.16 8.60 22.79
N HIS A 3 29.80 9.52 23.69
CA HIS A 3 28.51 10.25 23.60
C HIS A 3 28.36 11.05 22.31
N TYR A 4 29.43 11.70 21.85
CA TYR A 4 29.45 12.49 20.62
C TYR A 4 29.22 11.64 19.36
N LEU A 5 29.81 10.45 19.30
CA LEU A 5 29.57 9.53 18.18
C LEU A 5 28.13 9.03 18.17
N THR A 6 27.57 8.73 19.34
CA THR A 6 26.17 8.28 19.41
C THR A 6 25.15 9.36 19.08
N THR A 7 25.42 10.63 19.40
CA THR A 7 24.53 11.74 19.04
C THR A 7 24.61 12.05 17.55
N LYS A 8 25.81 11.99 16.94
CA LYS A 8 25.95 12.10 15.48
C LYS A 8 25.24 10.97 14.74
N TYR A 9 25.31 9.76 15.27
CA TYR A 9 24.61 8.61 14.69
C TYR A 9 23.09 8.78 14.75
N ASP A 10 22.55 9.19 15.90
CA ASP A 10 21.12 9.46 16.04
C ASP A 10 20.67 10.63 15.14
N ALA A 11 21.54 11.62 14.87
CA ALA A 11 21.26 12.73 13.98
C ALA A 11 21.10 12.33 12.50
N LEU A 12 21.53 11.12 12.11
CA LEU A 12 21.28 10.58 10.76
C LEU A 12 19.80 10.21 10.56
N CYS A 13 19.03 10.10 11.65
CA CYS A 13 17.59 9.86 11.63
C CYS A 13 16.83 11.15 11.26
N THR A 14 16.97 11.58 10.01
CA THR A 14 16.16 12.67 9.46
C THR A 14 14.80 12.16 9.01
N PRO A 15 13.73 12.99 9.00
CA PRO A 15 12.43 12.57 8.49
C PRO A 15 12.48 12.01 7.05
N ARG A 16 13.38 12.55 6.20
CA ARG A 16 13.61 12.05 4.83
C ARG A 16 14.19 10.63 4.84
N ALA A 17 15.19 10.37 5.70
CA ALA A 17 15.75 9.03 5.86
C ALA A 17 14.73 8.04 6.43
N SER A 18 13.91 8.46 7.40
CA SER A 18 12.83 7.64 7.97
C SER A 18 11.79 7.25 6.92
N HIS A 19 11.36 8.22 6.11
CA HIS A 19 10.45 7.97 4.99
C HIS A 19 11.06 7.04 3.95
N ALA A 20 12.32 7.26 3.58
CA ALA A 20 13.01 6.42 2.60
C ALA A 20 13.20 4.98 3.10
N ALA A 21 13.47 4.79 4.40
CA ALA A 21 13.55 3.46 5.00
C ALA A 21 12.19 2.74 5.02
N ASP A 22 11.09 3.46 5.36
CA ASP A 22 9.74 2.89 5.28
C ASP A 22 9.36 2.56 3.82
N LEU A 23 9.67 3.44 2.87
CA LEU A 23 9.45 3.17 1.45
C LEU A 23 10.24 1.96 0.95
N LEU A 24 11.52 1.83 1.35
CA LEU A 24 12.34 0.67 1.01
C LEU A 24 11.72 -0.61 1.55
N SER A 25 11.22 -0.59 2.78
CA SER A 25 10.54 -1.76 3.36
C SER A 25 9.29 -2.15 2.57
N ARG A 26 8.50 -1.17 2.12
CA ARG A 26 7.32 -1.42 1.29
C ARG A 26 7.67 -1.92 -0.11
N LEU A 27 8.74 -1.41 -0.70
CA LEU A 27 9.24 -1.90 -1.99
C LEU A 27 9.75 -3.34 -1.87
N LEU A 28 10.46 -3.67 -0.79
CA LEU A 28 10.91 -5.03 -0.54
C LEU A 28 9.72 -5.97 -0.36
N PHE A 29 8.71 -5.56 0.41
CA PHE A 29 7.45 -6.30 0.54
C PHE A 29 6.74 -6.49 -0.81
N PHE A 30 6.67 -5.44 -1.63
CA PHE A 30 6.10 -5.51 -2.98
C PHE A 30 6.84 -6.52 -3.86
N VAL A 31 8.18 -6.49 -3.87
CA VAL A 31 9.00 -7.43 -4.65
C VAL A 31 8.78 -8.87 -4.17
N LEU A 32 8.74 -9.11 -2.85
CA LEU A 32 8.45 -10.43 -2.31
C LEU A 32 7.06 -10.93 -2.69
N LEU A 33 6.04 -10.06 -2.58
CA LEU A 33 4.67 -10.42 -2.89
C LEU A 33 4.50 -10.66 -4.39
N ALA A 34 5.08 -9.82 -5.24
CA ALA A 34 5.11 -10.01 -6.68
C ALA A 34 5.86 -11.29 -7.08
N SER A 35 7.01 -11.58 -6.46
CA SER A 35 7.74 -12.83 -6.69
C SER A 35 6.89 -14.05 -6.32
N TYR A 36 6.15 -13.99 -5.22
CA TYR A 36 5.27 -15.07 -4.79
C TYR A 36 4.07 -15.27 -5.71
N THR A 37 3.47 -14.19 -6.22
CA THR A 37 2.31 -14.29 -7.12
C THR A 37 2.69 -14.70 -8.54
N LEU A 38 3.88 -14.31 -9.02
CA LEU A 38 4.39 -14.68 -10.34
C LEU A 38 4.92 -16.11 -10.38
N ASP A 39 5.52 -16.59 -9.29
CA ASP A 39 6.03 -17.96 -9.16
C ASP A 39 5.46 -18.62 -7.88
N PRO A 40 4.16 -18.99 -7.91
CA PRO A 40 3.50 -19.59 -6.76
C PRO A 40 4.07 -20.98 -6.44
N PRO A 41 4.06 -21.39 -5.16
CA PRO A 41 4.52 -22.72 -4.79
C PRO A 41 3.69 -23.79 -5.52
N ARG A 42 4.37 -24.84 -6.00
CA ARG A 42 3.71 -25.96 -6.67
C ARG A 42 2.91 -26.75 -5.63
N LYS A 43 1.64 -27.03 -5.94
CA LYS A 43 0.80 -27.87 -5.08
C LYS A 43 1.37 -29.30 -5.06
N PRO A 44 1.67 -29.88 -3.88
CA PRO A 44 2.16 -31.25 -3.82
C PRO A 44 1.08 -32.21 -4.33
N SER A 45 1.48 -33.16 -5.18
CA SER A 45 0.60 -34.21 -5.70
C SER A 45 0.29 -35.31 -4.68
N ILE A 46 1.10 -35.40 -3.61
CA ILE A 46 0.95 -36.39 -2.54
C ILE A 46 0.97 -35.66 -1.19
N TYR A 47 -0.06 -35.87 -0.37
CA TYR A 47 -0.21 -35.27 0.96
C TYR A 47 0.79 -35.89 1.96
N ILE A 48 2.07 -35.53 1.86
CA ILE A 48 3.08 -35.86 2.86
C ILE A 48 3.37 -34.59 3.67
N ALA A 49 3.46 -34.75 4.99
CA ALA A 49 3.54 -33.75 6.05
C ALA A 49 3.92 -32.31 5.63
N SER A 50 3.01 -31.37 5.92
CA SER A 50 2.96 -29.98 5.45
C SER A 50 4.10 -29.05 5.87
N SER A 51 5.03 -29.46 6.73
CA SER A 51 6.07 -28.55 7.25
C SER A 51 7.29 -28.38 6.34
N GLU A 52 7.54 -29.29 5.41
CA GLU A 52 8.73 -29.22 4.52
C GLU A 52 8.62 -28.17 3.41
N TYR A 53 7.47 -27.51 3.26
CA TYR A 53 7.18 -26.63 2.10
C TYR A 53 7.21 -25.13 2.40
N ILE A 54 7.41 -24.72 3.66
CA ILE A 54 7.51 -23.29 4.00
C ILE A 54 8.94 -22.83 3.70
N HIS A 55 9.13 -22.10 2.61
CA HIS A 55 10.44 -21.54 2.28
C HIS A 55 10.63 -20.18 2.95
N VAL A 56 11.86 -19.65 2.85
CA VAL A 56 12.25 -18.36 3.45
C VAL A 56 11.35 -17.22 2.96
N ARG A 57 10.92 -17.26 1.69
CA ARG A 57 10.07 -16.24 1.06
C ARG A 57 8.73 -16.11 1.78
N GLU A 58 8.09 -17.22 2.11
CA GLU A 58 6.80 -17.27 2.78
C GLU A 58 6.93 -16.78 4.23
N ILE A 59 8.01 -17.17 4.92
CA ILE A 59 8.32 -16.67 6.26
C ILE A 59 8.50 -15.15 6.24
N LEU A 60 9.25 -14.63 5.27
CA LEU A 60 9.41 -13.19 5.10
C LEU A 60 8.08 -12.50 4.79
N LEU A 61 7.24 -13.06 3.93
CA LEU A 61 5.91 -12.50 3.64
C LEU A 61 4.99 -12.48 4.86
N ILE A 62 5.03 -13.52 5.69
CA ILE A 62 4.28 -13.57 6.96
C ILE A 62 4.82 -12.51 7.91
N LEU A 63 6.14 -12.38 8.03
CA LEU A 63 6.80 -11.41 8.90
C LEU A 63 6.49 -9.97 8.46
N PHE A 64 6.60 -9.68 7.17
CA PHE A 64 6.23 -8.39 6.61
C PHE A 64 4.71 -8.15 6.70
N GLY A 65 3.88 -9.14 6.40
CA GLY A 65 2.43 -9.01 6.56
C GLY A 65 2.06 -8.63 8.00
N ALA A 66 2.59 -9.37 8.97
CA ALA A 66 2.33 -9.17 10.39
C ALA A 66 2.83 -7.82 10.90
N SER A 67 3.83 -7.24 10.23
CA SER A 67 4.31 -5.87 10.48
C SER A 67 3.34 -4.77 10.03
N ILE A 68 2.04 -4.92 10.34
CA ILE A 68 0.99 -3.97 9.96
C ILE A 68 1.43 -2.56 10.36
N PRO A 69 1.65 -1.64 9.40
CA PRO A 69 2.07 -0.29 9.72
C PRO A 69 0.91 0.40 10.45
N TRP A 70 1.24 1.26 11.41
CA TRP A 70 0.27 2.07 12.17
C TRP A 70 -0.37 3.19 11.31
N VAL A 71 -0.09 3.18 10.01
CA VAL A 71 -0.51 4.15 9.01
C VAL A 71 -1.81 3.66 8.37
N PRO A 72 -2.78 4.54 8.05
CA PRO A 72 -4.10 4.18 7.51
C PRO A 72 -4.11 3.33 6.22
N LEU A 73 -2.95 3.11 5.58
CA LEU A 73 -2.77 2.29 4.39
C LEU A 73 -2.21 0.88 4.67
N GLY A 74 -2.32 0.35 5.89
CA GLY A 74 -1.88 -1.01 6.25
C GLY A 74 -2.68 -2.16 5.62
N LEU A 75 -3.65 -1.89 4.75
CA LEU A 75 -4.59 -2.90 4.22
C LEU A 75 -3.90 -4.05 3.45
N PRO A 76 -2.91 -3.83 2.56
CA PRO A 76 -2.20 -4.92 1.88
C PRO A 76 -1.47 -5.85 2.86
N PHE A 77 -0.85 -5.28 3.89
CA PHE A 77 -0.16 -6.06 4.94
C PHE A 77 -1.16 -6.92 5.74
N ALA A 78 -2.30 -6.34 6.11
CA ALA A 78 -3.37 -7.06 6.80
C ALA A 78 -3.97 -8.19 5.94
N LEU A 79 -4.28 -7.92 4.66
CA LEU A 79 -4.79 -8.93 3.73
C LEU A 79 -3.80 -10.08 3.53
N THR A 80 -2.51 -9.76 3.44
CA THR A 80 -1.45 -10.76 3.29
C THR A 80 -1.36 -11.64 4.54
N THR A 81 -1.35 -11.03 5.72
CA THR A 81 -1.37 -11.76 7.00
C THR A 81 -2.58 -12.69 7.09
N LEU A 82 -3.76 -12.17 6.77
CA LEU A 82 -5.02 -12.90 6.82
C LEU A 82 -5.04 -14.07 5.81
N ALA A 83 -4.51 -13.86 4.60
CA ALA A 83 -4.40 -14.91 3.58
C ALA A 83 -3.53 -16.09 4.04
N PHE A 84 -2.39 -15.79 4.67
CA PHE A 84 -1.51 -16.82 5.25
C PHE A 84 -2.11 -17.43 6.51
N ALA A 85 -2.70 -16.64 7.41
CA ALA A 85 -3.32 -17.12 8.63
C ALA A 85 -4.44 -18.13 8.37
N PHE A 86 -5.27 -17.91 7.34
CA PHE A 86 -6.32 -18.85 6.94
C PHE A 86 -5.81 -20.16 6.35
N LYS A 87 -4.54 -20.22 5.94
CA LYS A 87 -3.95 -21.41 5.33
C LYS A 87 -2.99 -22.16 6.25
N LEU A 88 -2.60 -21.59 7.39
CA LEU A 88 -1.72 -22.27 8.36
C LEU A 88 -2.30 -23.64 8.78
N PRO A 89 -1.48 -24.71 8.82
CA PRO A 89 -0.01 -24.73 8.67
C PRO A 89 0.50 -24.79 7.21
N SER A 90 -0.38 -24.77 6.22
CA SER A 90 -0.05 -24.75 4.79
C SER A 90 0.11 -23.32 4.22
N VAL A 91 0.54 -23.22 2.96
CA VAL A 91 0.70 -21.94 2.24
C VAL A 91 -0.40 -21.73 1.19
N PRO A 92 -0.75 -20.49 0.82
CA PRO A 92 -1.74 -20.21 -0.21
C PRO A 92 -1.28 -20.67 -1.61
N PHE A 93 -1.94 -21.67 -2.21
CA PHE A 93 -1.61 -22.16 -3.56
C PHE A 93 -2.42 -21.46 -4.65
N ALA A 94 -1.90 -21.43 -5.88
CA ALA A 94 -2.65 -20.93 -7.04
C ALA A 94 -3.99 -21.67 -7.20
N GLY A 95 -5.07 -20.91 -7.40
CA GLY A 95 -6.44 -21.43 -7.45
C GLY A 95 -7.18 -21.41 -6.09
N ASP A 96 -6.48 -21.19 -4.97
CA ASP A 96 -7.13 -21.03 -3.67
C ASP A 96 -7.67 -19.60 -3.48
N PHE A 97 -8.75 -19.47 -2.70
CA PHE A 97 -9.28 -18.16 -2.30
C PHE A 97 -8.23 -17.28 -1.61
N SER A 98 -7.42 -17.85 -0.72
CA SER A 98 -6.33 -17.11 -0.04
C SER A 98 -5.30 -16.55 -1.02
N PHE A 99 -5.03 -17.24 -2.15
CA PHE A 99 -4.15 -16.72 -3.19
C PHE A 99 -4.79 -15.55 -3.93
N ASN A 100 -6.10 -15.58 -4.19
CA ASN A 100 -6.82 -14.42 -4.73
C ASN A 100 -6.75 -13.21 -3.80
N VAL A 101 -6.82 -13.42 -2.47
CA VAL A 101 -6.62 -12.33 -1.49
C VAL A 101 -5.22 -11.72 -1.60
N LEU A 102 -4.18 -12.53 -1.86
CA LEU A 102 -2.81 -12.04 -2.11
C LEU A 102 -2.73 -11.22 -3.41
N LEU A 103 -3.44 -11.61 -4.48
CA LEU A 103 -3.52 -10.82 -5.71
C LEU A 103 -4.18 -9.46 -5.47
N VAL A 104 -5.27 -9.44 -4.70
CA VAL A 104 -5.92 -8.18 -4.29
C VAL A 104 -4.97 -7.32 -3.46
N SER A 105 -4.23 -7.92 -2.52
CA SER A 105 -3.19 -7.23 -1.74
C SER A 105 -2.13 -6.58 -2.65
N LEU A 106 -1.60 -7.33 -3.62
CA LEU A 106 -0.61 -6.84 -4.57
C LEU A 106 -1.15 -5.67 -5.40
N PHE A 107 -2.38 -5.80 -5.91
CA PHE A 107 -3.04 -4.76 -6.68
C PHE A 107 -3.25 -3.47 -5.88
N LEU A 108 -3.69 -3.60 -4.63
CA LEU A 108 -3.81 -2.45 -3.74
C LEU A 108 -2.45 -1.81 -3.46
N LEU A 109 -1.40 -2.60 -3.25
CA LEU A 109 -0.05 -2.09 -3.02
C LEU A 109 0.46 -1.30 -4.23
N ILE A 110 0.21 -1.77 -5.46
CA ILE A 110 0.51 -1.04 -6.69
C ILE A 110 -0.19 0.32 -6.69
N PHE A 111 -1.49 0.36 -6.40
CA PHE A 111 -2.22 1.62 -6.34
C PHE A 111 -1.70 2.57 -5.26
N GLN A 112 -1.36 2.04 -4.08
CA GLN A 112 -0.85 2.85 -2.98
C GLN A 112 0.43 3.61 -3.35
N PHE A 113 1.32 3.04 -4.16
CA PHE A 113 2.53 3.75 -4.62
C PHE A 113 2.24 4.98 -5.48
N HIS A 114 1.07 5.05 -6.12
CA HIS A 114 0.70 6.14 -7.01
C HIS A 114 -0.08 7.26 -6.31
N ILE A 115 -0.53 7.03 -5.07
CA ILE A 115 -1.31 8.00 -4.30
C ILE A 115 -0.35 8.87 -3.48
N PRO A 116 -0.59 10.19 -3.34
CA PRO A 116 0.20 11.09 -2.50
C PRO A 116 -0.11 10.89 -1.00
N VAL A 117 0.08 9.65 -0.51
CA VAL A 117 -0.06 9.27 0.90
C VAL A 117 1.23 8.58 1.33
N PRO A 118 1.79 8.93 2.50
CA PRO A 118 3.05 8.36 2.95
C PRO A 118 2.91 6.86 3.29
N PRO A 119 3.99 6.09 3.11
CA PRO A 119 5.17 6.32 2.27
C PRO A 119 4.82 6.20 0.78
N SER A 120 5.23 7.20 0.02
CA SER A 120 5.13 7.25 -1.44
C SER A 120 6.44 7.76 -2.03
N PRO A 121 6.90 7.23 -3.18
CA PRO A 121 8.12 7.69 -3.86
C PRO A 121 8.11 9.20 -4.18
N ILE A 122 6.91 9.78 -4.31
CA ILE A 122 6.67 11.18 -4.62
C ILE A 122 7.43 12.13 -3.70
N TYR A 123 7.54 11.76 -2.41
CA TYR A 123 8.16 12.60 -1.40
C TYR A 123 9.70 12.60 -1.43
N LEU A 124 10.32 11.79 -2.31
CA LEU A 124 11.78 11.82 -2.51
C LEU A 124 12.24 12.92 -3.47
N PHE A 125 11.32 13.45 -4.29
CA PHE A 125 11.56 14.50 -5.28
C PHE A 125 11.34 15.90 -4.68
N PRO A 126 11.79 16.99 -5.35
CA PRO A 126 11.60 18.36 -4.88
C PRO A 126 10.11 18.73 -4.68
N LEU A 127 9.69 18.68 -3.42
CA LEU A 127 8.30 18.75 -2.96
C LEU A 127 7.58 20.02 -3.38
N GLU A 128 8.32 21.12 -3.53
CA GLU A 128 7.77 22.44 -3.87
C GLU A 128 7.11 22.46 -5.24
N SER A 129 7.57 21.61 -6.16
CA SER A 129 7.06 21.51 -7.53
C SER A 129 6.21 20.26 -7.75
N THR A 130 6.64 19.12 -7.19
CA THR A 130 5.99 17.82 -7.46
C THR A 130 4.68 17.64 -6.71
N LEU A 131 4.62 18.07 -5.45
CA LEU A 131 3.45 17.82 -4.61
C LEU A 131 2.19 18.58 -5.08
N PRO A 132 2.26 19.88 -5.42
CA PRO A 132 1.12 20.59 -6.01
C PRO A 132 0.65 19.94 -7.31
N PHE A 133 1.58 19.53 -8.19
CA PHE A 133 1.24 18.86 -9.45
C PHE A 133 0.50 17.53 -9.23
N ILE A 134 0.97 16.71 -8.29
CA ILE A 134 0.37 15.41 -8.04
C ILE A 134 -0.98 15.54 -7.34
N LEU A 135 -1.14 16.52 -6.44
CA LEU A 135 -2.44 16.83 -5.87
C LEU A 135 -3.42 17.34 -6.92
N LEU A 136 -2.96 18.14 -7.88
CA LEU A 136 -3.76 18.54 -9.04
C LEU A 136 -4.22 17.30 -9.80
N LEU A 137 -3.27 16.43 -10.16
CA LEU A 137 -3.55 15.21 -10.91
C LEU A 137 -4.56 14.35 -10.14
N CYS A 138 -4.28 14.00 -8.88
CA CYS A 138 -5.17 13.19 -8.05
C CYS A 138 -6.58 13.79 -7.93
N HIS A 139 -6.70 15.07 -7.61
CA HIS A 139 -7.99 15.74 -7.48
C HIS A 139 -8.78 15.73 -8.81
N ARG A 140 -8.10 15.99 -9.93
CA ARG A 140 -8.72 16.01 -11.26
C ARG A 140 -9.06 14.61 -11.74
N THR A 141 -8.15 13.64 -11.61
CA THR A 141 -8.37 12.24 -11.97
C THR A 141 -9.55 11.68 -11.18
N LEU A 142 -9.62 11.91 -9.87
CA LEU A 142 -10.76 11.48 -9.04
C LEU A 142 -12.06 12.14 -9.49
N HIS A 143 -12.06 13.45 -9.73
CA HIS A 143 -13.25 14.16 -10.16
C HIS A 143 -13.71 13.80 -11.59
N MET A 144 -12.78 13.50 -12.50
CA MET A 144 -13.11 12.97 -13.83
C MET A 144 -13.64 11.55 -13.73
N PHE A 145 -12.96 10.70 -12.96
CA PHE A 145 -13.39 9.33 -12.71
C PHE A 145 -14.80 9.27 -12.12
N THR A 146 -15.09 10.08 -11.10
CA THR A 146 -16.44 10.10 -10.50
C THR A 146 -17.50 10.54 -11.49
N ARG A 147 -17.25 11.54 -12.34
CA ARG A 147 -18.21 12.00 -13.36
C ARG A 147 -18.44 10.97 -14.46
N VAL A 148 -17.36 10.44 -15.05
CA VAL A 148 -17.44 9.41 -16.10
C VAL A 148 -18.10 8.16 -15.55
N PHE A 149 -17.67 7.71 -14.37
CA PHE A 149 -18.26 6.55 -13.72
C PHE A 149 -19.72 6.79 -13.39
N ALA A 150 -20.10 7.91 -12.77
CA ALA A 150 -21.51 8.19 -12.46
C ALA A 150 -22.41 8.21 -13.70
N PHE A 151 -21.91 8.69 -14.84
CA PHE A 151 -22.64 8.69 -16.11
C PHE A 151 -22.81 7.26 -16.68
N PHE A 152 -21.74 6.46 -16.72
CA PHE A 152 -21.78 5.11 -17.29
C PHE A 152 -22.23 4.02 -16.30
N PHE A 153 -22.30 4.33 -15.00
CA PHE A 153 -22.60 3.35 -13.95
C PHE A 153 -23.92 2.61 -14.15
N PRO A 154 -25.05 3.26 -14.51
CA PRO A 154 -26.29 2.54 -14.76
C PRO A 154 -26.16 1.54 -15.92
N ALA A 155 -25.47 1.94 -16.99
CA ALA A 155 -25.25 1.10 -18.17
C ALA A 155 -24.32 -0.08 -17.84
N LEU A 156 -23.24 0.15 -17.07
CA LEU A 156 -22.37 -0.90 -16.56
C LEU A 156 -23.11 -1.89 -15.66
N LEU A 157 -23.97 -1.39 -14.76
CA LEU A 157 -24.73 -2.23 -13.84
C LEU A 157 -25.69 -3.14 -14.62
N ILE A 158 -26.45 -2.58 -15.57
CA ILE A 158 -27.33 -3.36 -16.44
C ILE A 158 -26.52 -4.37 -17.27
N SER A 159 -25.39 -3.94 -17.84
CA SER A 159 -24.54 -4.81 -18.65
C SER A 159 -23.98 -5.99 -17.86
N PHE A 160 -23.41 -5.75 -16.67
CA PHE A 160 -22.89 -6.80 -15.81
C PHE A 160 -23.98 -7.69 -15.24
N TYR A 161 -25.16 -7.14 -14.93
CA TYR A 161 -26.31 -7.93 -14.50
C TYR A 161 -26.77 -8.89 -15.61
N LEU A 162 -26.95 -8.39 -16.84
CA LEU A 162 -27.31 -9.23 -17.99
C LEU A 162 -26.22 -10.26 -18.33
N LEU A 163 -24.95 -9.87 -18.25
CA LEU A 163 -23.83 -10.78 -18.44
C LEU A 163 -23.83 -11.89 -17.37
N SER A 164 -24.05 -11.53 -16.10
CA SER A 164 -24.18 -12.46 -14.99
C SER A 164 -25.34 -13.43 -15.20
N LEU A 165 -26.53 -12.95 -15.58
CA LEU A 165 -27.67 -13.82 -15.92
C LEU A 165 -27.37 -14.76 -17.08
N SER A 166 -26.62 -14.31 -18.09
CA SER A 166 -26.28 -15.13 -19.24
C SER A 166 -25.23 -16.22 -18.94
N LEU A 167 -24.38 -15.99 -17.94
CA LEU A 167 -23.33 -16.92 -17.49
C LEU A 167 -23.81 -17.86 -16.40
N ALA A 168 -24.71 -17.39 -15.54
CA ALA A 168 -25.25 -18.15 -14.44
C ALA A 168 -26.41 -19.01 -14.96
N ASP A 169 -26.07 -20.12 -15.63
CA ASP A 169 -27.02 -21.12 -16.15
C ASP A 169 -27.98 -21.69 -15.07
N ASN A 170 -27.74 -21.41 -13.78
CA ASN A 170 -28.44 -22.02 -12.64
C ASN A 170 -28.96 -21.04 -11.57
N PHE A 171 -28.91 -19.72 -11.75
CA PHE A 171 -29.10 -18.80 -10.60
C PHE A 171 -30.54 -18.75 -10.04
N LEU A 172 -31.54 -19.19 -10.81
CA LEU A 172 -32.95 -19.28 -10.39
C LEU A 172 -33.54 -20.67 -10.72
N GLN A 173 -32.96 -21.74 -10.18
CA GLN A 173 -33.58 -23.07 -10.23
C GLN A 173 -34.77 -23.21 -9.25
N LEU A 174 -35.72 -22.26 -9.30
CA LEU A 174 -37.09 -22.55 -8.87
C LEU A 174 -37.92 -22.75 -10.13
N GLN A 175 -38.05 -24.03 -10.51
CA GLN A 175 -38.90 -24.56 -11.58
C GLN A 175 -38.49 -24.21 -13.03
N ASN A 176 -38.18 -25.29 -13.74
CA ASN A 176 -38.16 -25.47 -15.19
C ASN A 176 -36.80 -25.32 -15.87
N SER A 177 -36.32 -26.47 -16.34
CA SER A 177 -35.30 -26.67 -17.36
C SER A 177 -35.65 -25.95 -18.66
N GLY A 178 -35.48 -24.63 -18.68
CA GLY A 178 -35.40 -23.87 -19.93
C GLY A 178 -34.12 -24.22 -20.68
N PRO A 179 -34.10 -24.10 -22.02
CA PRO A 179 -32.86 -24.28 -22.78
C PRO A 179 -31.81 -23.27 -22.30
N ALA A 180 -30.56 -23.73 -22.19
CA ALA A 180 -29.43 -22.87 -21.86
C ALA A 180 -29.41 -21.63 -22.77
N THR A 181 -29.02 -20.48 -22.23
CA THR A 181 -28.96 -19.23 -23.00
C THR A 181 -28.10 -19.42 -24.27
N PRO A 182 -28.56 -18.99 -25.45
CA PRO A 182 -27.80 -19.15 -26.69
C PRO A 182 -26.40 -18.53 -26.56
N MET A 183 -25.39 -19.23 -27.08
CA MET A 183 -24.00 -18.77 -27.06
C MET A 183 -23.85 -17.38 -27.70
N GLU A 184 -24.67 -17.08 -28.71
CA GLU A 184 -24.73 -15.78 -29.39
C GLU A 184 -25.15 -14.63 -28.45
N SER A 185 -26.08 -14.86 -27.53
CA SER A 185 -26.51 -13.86 -26.55
C SER A 185 -25.42 -13.58 -25.52
N ARG A 186 -24.67 -14.60 -25.09
CA ARG A 186 -23.51 -14.45 -24.18
C ARG A 186 -22.42 -13.60 -24.84
N GLY A 187 -22.11 -13.88 -26.10
CA GLY A 187 -21.18 -13.09 -26.90
C GLY A 187 -21.63 -11.63 -27.06
N SER A 188 -22.92 -11.41 -27.31
CA SER A 188 -23.50 -10.08 -27.47
C SER A 188 -23.42 -9.24 -26.19
N PHE A 189 -23.72 -9.83 -25.02
CA PHE A 189 -23.61 -9.12 -23.75
C PHE A 189 -22.17 -8.83 -23.35
N LEU A 190 -21.24 -9.77 -23.59
CA LEU A 190 -19.81 -9.53 -23.38
C LEU A 190 -19.31 -8.40 -24.28
N PHE A 191 -19.66 -8.43 -25.57
CA PHE A 191 -19.32 -7.36 -26.51
C PHE A 191 -19.87 -6.01 -26.05
N PHE A 192 -21.13 -5.97 -25.61
CA PHE A 192 -21.75 -4.76 -25.05
C PHE A 192 -21.00 -4.24 -23.81
N SER A 193 -20.60 -5.11 -22.87
CA SER A 193 -19.77 -4.73 -21.73
C SER A 193 -18.42 -4.14 -22.16
N VAL A 194 -17.75 -4.78 -23.12
CA VAL A 194 -16.47 -4.32 -23.66
C VAL A 194 -16.62 -2.96 -24.33
N VAL A 195 -17.67 -2.75 -25.13
CA VAL A 195 -17.96 -1.46 -25.78
C VAL A 195 -18.17 -0.36 -24.74
N ILE A 196 -18.94 -0.61 -23.67
CA ILE A 196 -19.12 0.37 -22.59
C ILE A 196 -17.77 0.70 -21.93
N LEU A 197 -16.93 -0.31 -21.65
CA LEU A 197 -15.61 -0.09 -21.07
C LEU A 197 -14.70 0.74 -21.99
N ILE A 198 -14.73 0.48 -23.31
CA ILE A 198 -14.00 1.28 -24.30
C ILE A 198 -14.51 2.72 -24.30
N LEU A 199 -15.83 2.93 -24.29
CA LEU A 199 -16.43 4.27 -24.25
C LEU A 199 -16.05 5.03 -22.97
N ILE A 200 -15.99 4.36 -21.82
CA ILE A 200 -15.49 4.94 -20.57
C ILE A 200 -14.04 5.37 -20.75
N GLY A 201 -13.19 4.51 -21.31
CA GLY A 201 -11.78 4.82 -21.58
C GLY A 201 -11.62 6.04 -22.49
N VAL A 202 -12.30 6.05 -23.64
CA VAL A 202 -12.29 7.18 -24.58
C VAL A 202 -12.79 8.46 -23.92
N SER A 203 -13.88 8.40 -23.17
CA SER A 203 -14.44 9.56 -22.44
C SER A 203 -13.44 10.12 -21.42
N PHE A 204 -12.73 9.23 -20.72
CA PHE A 204 -11.70 9.63 -19.76
C PHE A 204 -10.53 10.33 -20.46
N PHE A 205 -10.01 9.77 -21.56
CA PHE A 205 -8.93 10.39 -22.32
C PHE A 205 -9.33 11.70 -22.98
N ALA A 206 -10.56 11.82 -23.49
CA ALA A 206 -11.07 13.04 -24.11
C ALA A 206 -11.20 14.20 -23.10
N LEU A 207 -11.52 13.92 -21.84
CA LEU A 207 -11.69 14.93 -20.79
C LEU A 207 -10.37 15.35 -20.12
N ALA A 208 -9.31 14.55 -20.25
CA ALA A 208 -8.02 14.81 -19.63
C ALA A 208 -7.35 16.15 -20.06
N PRO A 209 -7.22 16.49 -21.35
CA PRO A 209 -6.50 17.70 -21.78
C PRO A 209 -7.27 19.01 -21.50
N VAL A 210 -8.61 18.97 -21.52
CA VAL A 210 -9.47 20.16 -21.34
C VAL A 210 -9.43 20.69 -19.90
N SER A 211 -8.99 19.87 -18.94
CA SER A 211 -9.15 20.13 -17.51
C SER A 211 -7.89 20.68 -16.81
N LEU A 212 -6.79 20.88 -17.53
CA LEU A 212 -5.53 21.36 -16.95
C LEU A 212 -5.50 22.89 -16.91
N PRO A 213 -5.51 23.51 -15.72
CA PRO A 213 -5.34 24.96 -15.62
C PRO A 213 -3.95 25.34 -16.11
N SER A 214 -3.87 26.37 -16.96
CA SER A 214 -2.59 26.97 -17.35
C SER A 214 -1.88 27.47 -16.08
N PRO A 215 -0.57 27.22 -15.92
CA PRO A 215 0.17 27.71 -14.77
C PRO A 215 0.06 29.23 -14.69
N VAL A 216 -0.57 29.73 -13.62
CA VAL A 216 -0.67 31.17 -13.39
C VAL A 216 0.65 31.58 -12.77
N ALA A 217 1.51 32.24 -13.55
CA ALA A 217 2.79 32.77 -13.08
C ALA A 217 2.57 33.90 -12.05
N ARG A 218 2.15 33.55 -10.83
CA ARG A 218 2.17 34.45 -9.69
C ARG A 218 3.60 34.50 -9.17
N HIS A 219 4.12 35.71 -9.08
CA HIS A 219 5.50 35.99 -8.75
C HIS A 219 5.87 35.38 -7.38
N GLY A 220 6.75 34.37 -7.39
CA GLY A 220 7.62 34.05 -6.25
C GLY A 220 7.34 32.79 -5.43
N GLN A 221 6.21 32.08 -5.58
CA GLN A 221 5.93 30.87 -4.75
C GLN A 221 5.63 29.63 -5.61
N LEU A 222 6.58 28.69 -5.67
CA LEU A 222 6.49 27.41 -6.40
C LEU A 222 5.29 26.55 -5.95
N TRP A 223 4.91 26.67 -4.68
CA TRP A 223 3.78 25.94 -4.09
C TRP A 223 2.42 26.33 -4.67
N ASP A 224 2.26 27.56 -5.18
CA ASP A 224 0.98 28.13 -5.60
C ASP A 224 0.82 28.25 -7.14
N VAL A 225 1.67 27.55 -7.91
CA VAL A 225 1.74 27.60 -9.39
C VAL A 225 0.40 27.28 -10.07
N TYR A 226 -0.37 26.33 -9.53
CA TYR A 226 -1.63 25.90 -10.13
C TYR A 226 -2.87 26.58 -9.51
N SER A 227 -2.90 26.75 -8.19
CA SER A 227 -3.92 27.52 -7.47
C SER A 227 -3.56 27.64 -5.98
N GLY A 228 -3.97 28.73 -5.33
CA GLY A 228 -3.79 28.93 -3.88
C GLY A 228 -4.40 27.85 -2.96
N PRO A 229 -5.63 27.34 -3.19
CA PRO A 229 -6.16 26.25 -2.37
C PRO A 229 -5.35 24.96 -2.51
N LEU A 230 -4.83 24.66 -3.71
CA LEU A 230 -4.01 23.47 -3.95
C LEU A 230 -2.64 23.58 -3.29
N GLY A 231 -2.00 24.75 -3.36
CA GLY A 231 -0.73 24.99 -2.66
C GLY A 231 -0.88 24.91 -1.14
N THR A 232 -2.01 25.40 -0.60
CA THR A 232 -2.34 25.24 0.82
C THR A 232 -2.51 23.76 1.20
N ALA A 233 -3.23 22.98 0.39
CA ALA A 233 -3.39 21.54 0.59
C ALA A 233 -2.04 20.79 0.50
N ALA A 234 -1.15 21.21 -0.40
CA ALA A 234 0.20 20.67 -0.53
C ALA A 234 1.02 20.92 0.74
N ARG A 235 1.04 22.15 1.25
CA ARG A 235 1.73 22.48 2.51
C ARG A 235 1.20 21.70 3.70
N VAL A 236 -0.12 21.58 3.84
CA VAL A 236 -0.75 20.79 4.92
C VAL A 236 -0.35 19.32 4.85
N ASN A 237 -0.37 18.72 3.65
CA ASN A 237 0.08 17.34 3.46
C ASN A 237 1.57 17.18 3.77
N PHE A 238 2.41 18.11 3.34
CA PHE A 238 3.84 18.10 3.65
C PHE A 238 4.10 18.14 5.16
N VAL A 239 3.48 19.07 5.88
CA VAL A 239 3.60 19.18 7.34
C VAL A 239 3.12 17.90 8.03
N ARG A 240 2.02 17.31 7.57
CA ARG A 240 1.51 16.03 8.11
C ARG A 240 2.53 14.90 7.93
N VAL A 241 3.15 14.81 6.75
CA VAL A 241 4.20 13.81 6.50
C VAL A 241 5.40 14.06 7.40
N LEU A 242 5.83 15.32 7.55
CA LEU A 242 6.96 15.67 8.39
C LEU A 242 6.70 15.29 9.86
N ILE A 243 5.51 15.56 10.38
CA ILE A 243 5.11 15.15 11.75
C ILE A 243 5.09 13.62 11.87
N CYS A 244 4.59 12.90 10.87
CA CYS A 244 4.54 11.43 10.88
C CYS A 244 5.92 10.79 10.98
N TYR A 245 6.95 11.41 10.39
CA TYR A 245 8.33 10.90 10.39
C TYR A 245 9.27 11.64 11.35
N ALA A 246 8.75 12.57 12.15
CA ALA A 246 9.50 13.30 13.17
C ALA A 246 9.66 12.51 14.48
N GLU A 247 9.08 11.31 14.58
CA GLU A 247 9.20 10.49 15.78
C GLU A 247 10.66 10.07 16.03
N PRO A 248 11.19 10.24 17.26
CA PRO A 248 12.51 9.76 17.60
C PRO A 248 12.55 8.22 17.58
N TYR A 249 13.57 7.66 16.93
CA TYR A 249 13.80 6.22 16.83
C TYR A 249 12.62 5.47 16.18
N PRO A 250 12.32 5.72 14.89
CA PRO A 250 11.26 5.03 14.16
C PRO A 250 11.66 3.60 13.84
N TYR A 251 10.70 2.68 13.90
CA TYR A 251 10.89 1.27 13.55
C TYR A 251 10.10 0.96 12.27
N PRO A 252 10.72 1.04 11.07
CA PRO A 252 10.04 0.69 9.84
C PRO A 252 9.73 -0.83 9.80
N PRO A 253 8.73 -1.27 9.02
CA PRO A 253 8.52 -2.68 8.74
C PRO A 253 9.81 -3.38 8.27
N PRO A 254 10.12 -4.62 8.68
CA PRO A 254 9.40 -5.44 9.65
C PRO A 254 9.88 -5.24 11.11
N PHE A 255 10.78 -4.28 11.36
CA PHE A 255 11.38 -4.05 12.68
C PHE A 255 10.38 -3.52 13.72
N ASN A 256 9.24 -2.97 13.28
CA ASN A 256 8.11 -2.65 14.15
C ASN A 256 7.60 -3.87 14.93
N LEU A 257 7.75 -5.11 14.43
CA LEU A 257 7.43 -6.31 15.21
C LEU A 257 8.36 -6.48 16.41
N VAL A 258 9.63 -6.15 16.25
CA VAL A 258 10.61 -6.15 17.35
C VAL A 258 10.22 -5.10 18.38
N TYR A 259 9.86 -3.89 17.93
CA TYR A 259 9.33 -2.86 18.83
C TYR A 259 8.07 -3.32 19.57
N PHE A 260 7.12 -3.92 18.85
CA PHE A 260 5.88 -4.40 19.42
C PHE A 260 6.13 -5.47 20.49
N THR A 261 6.92 -6.49 20.17
CA THR A 261 7.19 -7.66 21.02
C THR A 261 8.06 -7.33 22.23
N PHE A 262 9.14 -6.57 22.06
CA PHE A 262 10.12 -6.32 23.14
C PHE A 262 9.90 -5.02 23.91
N ILE A 263 9.14 -4.08 23.37
CA ILE A 263 8.95 -2.75 23.99
C ILE A 263 7.49 -2.54 24.34
N TRP A 264 6.59 -2.57 23.35
CA TRP A 264 5.18 -2.24 23.57
C TRP A 264 4.45 -3.26 24.47
N VAL A 265 4.62 -4.56 24.23
CA VAL A 265 3.97 -5.62 25.04
C VAL A 265 4.44 -5.57 26.50
N PRO A 266 5.75 -5.61 26.82
CA PRO A 266 6.21 -5.55 28.21
C PRO A 266 5.82 -4.25 28.90
N GLN A 267 5.92 -3.10 28.20
CA GLN A 267 5.52 -1.82 28.77
C GLN A 267 4.01 -1.77 29.07
N SER A 268 3.18 -2.36 28.22
CA SER A 268 1.72 -2.43 28.43
C SER A 268 1.38 -3.31 29.64
N VAL A 269 2.04 -4.47 29.76
CA VAL A 269 1.90 -5.37 30.93
C VAL A 269 2.33 -4.67 32.22
N LEU A 270 3.47 -3.97 32.22
CA LEU A 270 3.95 -3.25 33.41
C LEU A 270 3.06 -2.06 33.80
N ARG A 271 2.47 -1.36 32.81
CA ARG A 271 1.47 -0.33 33.05
C ARG A 271 0.20 -0.90 33.68
N LEU A 272 -0.25 -2.07 33.22
CA LEU A 272 -1.37 -2.79 33.83
C LEU A 272 -1.08 -3.21 35.29
N LEU A 273 0.18 -3.52 35.60
CA LEU A 273 0.65 -3.84 36.95
C LEU A 273 1.01 -2.61 37.82
N ASN A 274 0.77 -1.38 37.33
CA ASN A 274 1.09 -0.11 38.01
C ASN A 274 2.58 0.06 38.41
N VAL A 275 3.52 -0.60 37.72
CA VAL A 275 4.96 -0.46 38.00
C VAL A 275 5.54 0.67 37.14
N THR A 276 5.57 1.89 37.68
CA THR A 276 5.96 3.12 36.95
C THR A 276 7.47 3.39 36.92
N SER A 277 8.26 2.73 37.78
CA SER A 277 9.70 2.97 37.93
C SER A 277 10.57 2.50 36.75
N SER A 278 9.99 1.79 35.78
CA SER A 278 10.74 1.14 34.69
C SER A 278 10.86 1.97 33.40
N ILE A 279 10.16 3.10 33.27
CA ILE A 279 10.03 3.84 31.99
C ILE A 279 11.39 4.28 31.42
N ALA A 280 12.30 4.79 32.27
CA ALA A 280 13.61 5.24 31.83
C ALA A 280 14.51 4.10 31.32
N VAL A 281 14.41 2.91 31.94
CA VAL A 281 15.16 1.71 31.54
C VAL A 281 14.66 1.23 30.18
N PHE A 282 13.34 1.20 29.97
CA PHE A 282 12.75 0.85 28.67
C PHE A 282 13.13 1.82 27.56
N GLU A 283 13.23 3.12 27.84
CA GLU A 283 13.65 4.11 26.85
C GLU A 283 15.14 3.94 26.46
N ALA A 284 16.01 3.65 27.43
CA ALA A 284 17.41 3.32 27.17
C ALA A 284 17.55 2.02 26.35
N PHE A 285 16.72 1.02 26.67
CA PHE A 285 16.66 -0.24 25.93
C PHE A 285 16.15 -0.04 24.50
N ARG A 286 15.04 0.71 24.30
CA ARG A 286 14.50 1.10 22.99
C ARG A 286 15.58 1.74 22.12
N ARG A 287 16.31 2.70 22.68
CA ARG A 287 17.39 3.40 21.96
C ARG A 287 18.51 2.45 21.56
N THR A 288 18.92 1.56 22.46
CA THR A 288 20.00 0.61 22.19
C THR A 288 19.60 -0.39 21.12
N LEU A 289 18.38 -0.94 21.22
CA LEU A 289 17.81 -1.87 20.25
C LEU A 289 17.69 -1.24 18.87
N TRP A 290 17.20 0.01 18.80
CA TRP A 290 17.10 0.76 17.56
C TRP A 290 18.47 0.94 16.91
N ARG A 291 19.50 1.33 17.68
CA ARG A 291 20.84 1.58 17.15
C ARG A 291 21.49 0.33 16.55
N ILE A 292 21.19 -0.85 17.11
CA ILE A 292 21.72 -2.14 16.66
C ILE A 292 20.98 -2.64 15.41
N LEU A 293 19.65 -2.60 15.42
CA LEU A 293 18.83 -3.22 14.37
C LEU A 293 18.54 -2.26 13.21
N VAL A 294 18.02 -1.07 13.53
CA VAL A 294 17.46 -0.13 12.54
C VAL A 294 18.51 0.89 12.10
N GLY A 295 19.35 1.35 13.03
CA GLY A 295 20.36 2.36 12.76
C GLY A 295 21.28 2.06 11.56
N PRO A 296 21.79 0.82 11.35
CA PRO A 296 22.62 0.51 10.20
C PRO A 296 21.89 0.70 8.87
N VAL A 297 20.59 0.35 8.82
CA VAL A 297 19.74 0.58 7.65
C VAL A 297 19.62 2.08 7.37
N PHE A 298 19.44 2.90 8.41
CA PHE A 298 19.37 4.36 8.27
C PHE A 298 20.68 4.96 7.77
N VAL A 299 21.84 4.44 8.18
CA VAL A 299 23.13 4.90 7.64
C VAL A 299 23.18 4.67 6.13
N VAL A 300 22.83 3.46 5.69
CA VAL A 300 22.82 3.11 4.25
C VAL A 300 21.83 3.99 3.48
N VAL A 301 20.60 4.13 3.99
CA VAL A 301 19.56 4.96 3.36
C VAL A 301 19.99 6.41 3.29
N THR A 302 20.53 6.98 4.37
CA THR A 302 21.00 8.37 4.39
C THR A 302 22.11 8.57 3.37
N ILE A 303 23.09 7.66 3.27
CA ILE A 303 24.12 7.70 2.23
C ILE A 303 23.47 7.72 0.84
N CYS A 304 22.53 6.83 0.55
CA CYS A 304 21.83 6.80 -0.73
C CYS A 304 21.04 8.09 -1.02
N THR A 305 20.36 8.65 -0.02
CA THR A 305 19.52 9.85 -0.18
C THR A 305 20.31 11.16 -0.27
N LEU A 306 21.55 11.21 0.23
CA LEU A 306 22.42 12.38 0.09
C LEU A 306 22.80 12.67 -1.36
N TRP A 307 22.73 11.66 -2.24
CA TRP A 307 22.97 11.79 -3.68
C TRP A 307 21.73 12.16 -4.49
N LEU A 308 20.56 12.20 -3.84
CA LEU A 308 19.32 12.64 -4.48
C LEU A 308 19.15 14.15 -4.26
N PRO A 309 18.95 14.93 -5.34
CA PRO A 309 18.78 16.38 -5.27
C PRO A 309 17.57 16.82 -4.42
#